data_AF-A0A7C7CEC3-F1
#
_entry.id   AF-A0A7C7CEC3-F1
#
_cell.length_a   1.000
_cell.length_b   1.000
_cell.length_c   1.000
_cell.angle_alpha   90.00
_cell.angle_beta   90.00
_cell.angle_gamma   90.00
#
_symmetry.space_group_name_H-M   'P 1'
#
loop_
_entity.id
_entity.type
_entity.pdbx_description
1 polymer ?
#
loop_
_entity_poly.entity_id
_entity_poly.type
_entity_poly.pdbx_seq_one_letter_code
_entity_poly.pdbx_strand_id
1 'polypeptide(L)' 'MEATAFIPLGMGAAVIGAGLGIGKLAAAAAESIARQPEAASEITAAVNLPLFLLEGVAIIALALTFATLFFK' A
#
# COMPACT_ATOMS: atom_id res chain seq x y z
N MET A 1 -10.19 28.36 5.72
CA MET A 1 -9.43 27.51 4.80
C MET A 1 -10.39 26.49 4.23
N GLU A 2 -10.51 26.35 2.90
CA GLU A 2 -11.35 25.27 2.35
C GLU A 2 -10.75 23.91 2.77
N ALA A 3 -11.59 22.95 3.15
CA ALA A 3 -11.15 21.60 3.54
C ALA A 3 -10.34 20.90 2.43
N THR A 4 -10.54 21.31 1.18
CA THR A 4 -9.83 20.85 -0.01
C THR A 4 -8.33 21.20 -0.02
N ALA A 5 -7.89 22.19 0.76
CA ALA A 5 -6.49 22.62 0.80
C ALA A 5 -5.52 21.54 1.28
N PHE A 6 -6.00 20.56 2.06
CA PHE A 6 -5.17 19.48 2.61
C PHE A 6 -5.18 18.20 1.78
N ILE A 7 -6.01 18.12 0.73
CA ILE A 7 -6.13 16.94 -0.14
C ILE A 7 -4.77 16.48 -0.67
N PRO A 8 -3.89 17.35 -1.22
CA PRO A 8 -2.59 16.90 -1.76
C PRO A 8 -1.68 16.31 -0.68
N LEU A 9 -1.75 16.82 0.54
CA LEU A 9 -0.96 16.31 1.67
C LEU A 9 -1.47 14.92 2.10
N GLY A 10 -2.79 14.73 2.16
CA GLY A 10 -3.42 13.44 2.42
C GLY A 10 -3.07 12.39 1.36
N MET A 11 -3.15 12.76 0.08
CA MET A 11 -2.77 11.88 -1.04
C MET A 11 -1.29 11.51 -0.97
N GLY A 12 -0.41 12.49 -0.77
CA GLY A 12 1.03 12.26 -0.65
C GLY A 12 1.37 11.30 0.50
N ALA A 13 0.75 11.50 1.67
CA ALA A 13 0.94 10.63 2.82
C ALA A 13 0.45 9.20 2.54
N ALA A 14 -0.69 9.03 1.87
CA ALA A 14 -1.21 7.71 1.50
C ALA A 14 -0.27 6.97 0.54
N VAL A 15 0.25 7.64 -0.49
CA VAL A 15 1.21 7.05 -1.45
C VAL A 15 2.52 6.67 -0.76
N ILE A 16 3.05 7.53 0.10
CA ILE A 16 4.29 7.25 0.86
C ILE A 16 4.08 6.04 1.79
N GLY A 17 2.97 6.01 2.53
CA GLY A 17 2.63 4.88 3.41
C GLY A 17 2.51 3.56 2.65
N ALA A 18 1.83 3.57 1.51
CA ALA A 18 1.69 2.41 0.64
C ALA A 18 3.06 1.95 0.10
N GLY A 19 3.87 2.86 -0.45
CA GLY A 19 5.19 2.54 -0.99
C GLY A 19 6.12 1.92 0.06
N LEU A 20 6.13 2.47 1.28
CA LEU A 20 6.93 1.94 2.39
C LEU A 20 6.43 0.56 2.85
N GLY A 21 5.11 0.35 2.92
CA GLY A 21 4.53 -0.93 3.32
C GLY A 21 4.75 -2.03 2.29
N ILE A 22 4.45 -1.77 1.02
CA ILE A 22 4.65 -2.69 -0.10
C ILE A 22 6.13 -3.03 -0.22
N GLY A 23 7.00 -2.01 -0.21
CA GLY A 23 8.44 -2.20 -0.33
C GLY A 23 9.00 -3.10 0.77
N LYS A 24 8.55 -2.93 2.02
CA LYS A 24 8.94 -3.80 3.15
C LYS A 24 8.49 -5.24 2.95
N LEU A 25 7.23 -5.46 2.57
CA LEU A 25 6.69 -6.81 2.34
C LEU A 25 7.40 -7.50 1.17
N ALA A 26 7.61 -6.80 0.06
CA ALA A 26 8.29 -7.32 -1.11
C ALA A 26 9.76 -7.65 -0.82
N ALA A 27 10.49 -6.78 -0.11
CA ALA A 27 11.87 -7.04 0.28
C ALA A 27 11.98 -8.24 1.22
N ALA A 28 11.11 -8.34 2.24
CA ALA A 28 11.09 -9.47 3.16
C ALA A 28 10.76 -10.79 2.44
N ALA A 29 9.84 -10.76 1.47
CA ALA A 29 9.52 -11.92 0.63
C ALA A 29 10.75 -12.34 -0.19
N ALA A 30 11.40 -11.40 -0.89
CA ALA A 30 12.57 -11.66 -1.72
C ALA A 30 13.74 -12.24 -0.90
N GLU A 31 14.03 -11.68 0.27
CA GLU A 31 15.06 -12.21 1.16
C GLU A 31 14.73 -13.61 1.68
N SER A 32 13.47 -13.86 2.02
CA SER A 32 13.02 -15.17 2.51
C SER A 32 13.14 -16.23 1.42
N ILE A 33 12.72 -15.90 0.18
CA ILE A 33 12.85 -16.78 -0.99
C ILE A 33 14.32 -17.05 -1.31
N ALA A 34 15.19 -16.04 -1.22
CA ALA A 34 16.62 -16.23 -1.43
C ALA A 34 17.26 -17.19 -0.41
N ARG A 35 16.76 -17.21 0.84
CA ARG A 35 17.23 -18.12 1.89
C ARG A 35 16.62 -19.53 1.78
N GLN A 36 15.39 -19.64 1.27
CA GLN A 36 14.64 -20.90 1.14
C GLN A 36 13.93 -20.96 -0.23
N PRO A 37 14.66 -21.21 -1.33
CA PRO A 37 14.08 -21.22 -2.67
C PRO A 37 12.98 -22.28 -2.86
N GLU A 38 13.09 -23.41 -2.16
CA GLU A 38 12.11 -24.50 -2.18
C GLU A 38 10.75 -24.12 -1.60
N ALA A 39 10.70 -23.09 -0.74
CA ALA A 39 9.47 -22.60 -0.09
C ALA A 39 8.91 -21.34 -0.78
N ALA A 40 9.32 -21.03 -2.01
CA ALA A 40 8.97 -19.78 -2.67
C ALA A 40 7.45 -19.58 -2.84
N SER A 41 6.72 -20.67 -3.08
CA SER A 41 5.27 -20.62 -3.27
C SER A 41 4.54 -20.29 -1.96
N GLU A 42 4.99 -20.88 -0.86
CA GLU A 42 4.46 -20.71 0.49
C GLU A 42 4.74 -19.30 1.02
N ILE A 43 5.97 -18.79 0.81
CA ILE A 43 6.35 -17.42 1.18
C ILE A 43 5.50 -16.41 0.41
N THR A 44 5.34 -16.60 -0.90
CA THR A 44 4.51 -15.72 -1.73
C THR A 44 3.05 -15.73 -1.26
N ALA A 45 2.49 -16.92 -0.99
CA ALA A 45 1.14 -17.06 -0.49
C ALA A 45 0.95 -16.36 0.88
N ALA A 46 1.92 -16.48 1.78
CA ALA A 46 1.90 -15.84 3.09
C ALA A 46 1.93 -14.30 3.01
N VAL A 47 2.63 -13.74 2.01
CA VAL A 47 2.77 -12.28 1.84
C VAL A 47 1.60 -11.66 1.07
N ASN A 48 0.91 -12.41 0.23
CA ASN A 48 -0.18 -11.89 -0.61
C ASN A 48 -1.34 -11.28 0.18
N LEU A 49 -1.80 -11.91 1.27
CA LEU A 49 -2.90 -11.37 2.06
C LEU A 49 -2.53 -10.03 2.73
N PRO A 50 -1.40 -9.91 3.45
CA PRO A 50 -0.93 -8.62 3.95
C PRO A 50 -0.77 -7.55 2.86
N LEU A 51 -0.19 -7.92 1.71
CA LEU A 51 0.02 -7.00 0.59
C LEU A 51 -1.31 -6.48 0.04
N PHE A 52 -2.28 -7.38 -0.17
CA PHE A 52 -3.63 -7.06 -0.62
C PHE A 52 -4.37 -6.13 0.35
N LEU A 53 -4.28 -6.39 1.66
CA LEU A 53 -4.91 -5.55 2.67
C LEU A 53 -4.30 -4.14 2.70
N LEU A 54 -2.98 -4.05 2.62
CA LEU A 54 -2.28 -2.77 2.57
C LEU A 54 -2.65 -1.98 1.31
N GLU A 55 -2.66 -2.63 0.15
CA GLU A 55 -3.03 -2.00 -1.12
C GLU A 55 -4.51 -1.58 -1.14
N GLY A 56 -5.41 -2.40 -0.57
CA GLY A 56 -6.82 -2.07 -0.40
C GLY A 56 -7.03 -0.79 0.42
N VAL A 57 -6.33 -0.62 1.54
CA VAL A 57 -6.40 0.61 2.35
C VAL A 57 -5.86 1.81 1.57
N ALA A 58 -4.75 1.65 0.84
CA ALA A 58 -4.17 2.71 0.03
C ALA A 58 -5.11 3.18 -1.09
N ILE A 59 -5.74 2.24 -1.81
CA ILE A 59 -6.71 2.53 -2.87
C ILE A 59 -7.93 3.25 -2.30
N ILE A 60 -8.48 2.78 -1.18
CA ILE A 60 -9.63 3.42 -0.53
C ILE A 60 -9.28 4.86 -0.13
N ALA A 61 -8.11 5.07 0.48
CA ALA A 61 -7.67 6.42 0.87
C ALA A 61 -7.55 7.36 -0.35
N LEU A 62 -6.94 6.89 -1.44
CA LEU A 62 -6.81 7.67 -2.67
C LEU A 62 -8.16 7.94 -3.34
N ALA A 63 -9.04 6.94 -3.40
CA ALA A 63 -10.37 7.08 -3.99
C ALA A 63 -11.24 8.08 -3.22
N LEU A 64 -11.28 7.99 -1.89
CA LEU A 64 -12.01 8.94 -1.06
C LEU A 64 -11.44 10.36 -1.20
N THR A 65 -10.11 10.48 -1.18
CA THR A 65 -9.45 11.79 -1.33
C THR A 65 -9.72 12.41 -2.71
N PHE A 66 -9.67 11.62 -3.77
CA PHE A 66 -10.03 12.06 -5.12
C PHE A 66 -11.51 12.45 -5.24
N ALA A 67 -12.42 11.68 -4.63
CA ALA A 67 -13.85 11.95 -4.65
C ALA A 67 -14.21 13.33 -4.05
N THR A 68 -13.49 13.78 -3.02
CA THR A 68 -13.72 15.12 -2.42
C THR A 68 -13.44 16.30 -3.37
N LEU A 69 -12.79 16.08 -4.52
CA LEU A 69 -12.65 17.10 -5.57
C LEU A 69 -13.96 17.38 -6.30
N PHE A 70 -14.88 16.41 -6.33
CA PHE A 70 -16.15 16.48 -7.08
C PHE A 70 -17.35 16.66 -6.16
N PHE A 71 -17.28 16.12 -4.95
CA PHE A 71 -18.30 16.26 -3.92
C PHE A 71 -17.82 17.32 -2.92
N LYS A 72 -18.04 18.60 -3.26
CA LYS A 72 -17.88 19.73 -2.32
C LYS A 72 -19.05 19.79 -1.34
#